data_AF-A0A350HXK1-F1
#
_entry.id   AF-A0A350HXK1-F1
#
_cell.length_a   1.000
_cell.length_b   1.000
_cell.length_c   1.000
_cell.angle_alpha   90.00
_cell.angle_beta   90.00
_cell.angle_gamma   90.00
#
_symmetry.space_group_name_H-M   'P 1'
#
loop_
_entity.id
_entity.type
_entity.pdbx_description
1 polymer ?
#
loop_
_entity_poly.entity_id
_entity_poly.type
_entity_poly.pdbx_seq_one_letter_code
_entity_poly.pdbx_strand_id
1 'polypeptide(L)'
;TGPAGKIPQMGPRPDHINDPSYDPSKIDLEGLELLGPRQEKFLEEWTEDWTDSDMKCVLSQTAFCGAVHMHGSRNSRLLADLDCNGWPQTPSRRALALIRKARAVHLCGDQHLAVVVKHGIDQHGDGPFGFTGPALVNTIYGRWWHPEDEKPGPNPIPESPLPWTGEFKDGLGNKISMVAYANPENIKDEKKRADGFGIARFKKKTREVVFECWPRFSDVRDGNKAQFPGWPVTIQQEANDGRKAIAYLPEYRFRDGRDHVVQVIEETTGEVIYTTRSHKGSIRPKVFSNTKHTVRFGRNLPDEITLTQVQPLPIKSSLNDNHFIEI
;
A
#
# COMPACT_ATOMS: atom_id res chain seq x y z
N THR A 1 6.80 17.67 7.05
CA THR A 1 7.37 18.31 8.27
C THR A 1 8.59 17.51 8.66
N GLY A 2 9.71 18.16 8.97
CA GLY A 2 10.89 17.46 9.50
C GLY A 2 10.85 17.37 11.03
N PRO A 3 11.48 16.36 11.66
CA PRO A 3 11.42 16.16 13.10
C PRO A 3 12.26 17.17 13.90
N ALA A 4 13.30 17.75 13.28
CA ALA A 4 14.18 18.72 13.92
C ALA A 4 13.40 19.95 14.44
N GLY A 5 13.46 20.16 15.76
CA GLY A 5 12.76 21.27 16.44
C GLY A 5 11.25 21.08 16.57
N LYS A 6 10.69 19.93 16.19
CA LYS A 6 9.26 19.60 16.32
C LYS A 6 8.98 18.61 17.44
N ILE A 7 9.93 17.73 17.72
CA ILE A 7 9.88 16.77 18.84
C ILE A 7 11.20 16.82 19.62
N PRO A 8 11.23 16.36 20.90
CA PRO A 8 12.48 16.16 21.61
C PRO A 8 13.42 15.22 20.85
N GLN A 9 14.72 15.45 20.94
CA GLN A 9 15.71 14.52 20.37
C GLN A 9 15.77 13.24 21.23
N MET A 10 15.45 12.09 20.64
CA MET A 10 15.36 10.79 21.34
C MET A 10 16.39 9.76 20.82
N GLY A 11 17.41 10.25 20.12
CA GLY A 11 18.46 9.44 19.52
C GLY A 11 19.66 10.29 19.05
N PRO A 12 20.64 9.67 18.39
CA PRO A 12 21.85 10.37 17.94
C PRO A 12 21.59 11.41 16.85
N ARG A 13 20.45 11.32 16.15
CA ARG A 13 19.96 12.29 15.17
C ARG A 13 18.51 12.70 15.50
N PRO A 14 18.03 13.87 15.04
CA PRO A 14 16.66 14.32 15.29
C PRO A 14 15.56 13.38 14.78
N ASP A 15 15.89 12.57 13.76
CA ASP A 15 15.02 11.60 13.10
C ASP A 15 15.18 10.17 13.63
N HIS A 16 16.07 9.94 14.61
CA HIS A 16 16.30 8.62 15.18
C HIS A 16 15.67 8.49 16.57
N ILE A 17 15.00 7.37 16.82
CA ILE A 17 14.55 6.96 18.15
C ILE A 17 15.09 5.57 18.43
N ASN A 18 15.69 5.37 19.62
CA ASN A 18 16.29 4.10 20.04
C ASN A 18 15.76 3.57 21.38
N ASP A 19 15.09 4.40 22.18
CA ASP A 19 14.58 4.00 23.50
C ASP A 19 13.35 3.10 23.33
N PRO A 20 13.41 1.79 23.65
CA PRO A 20 12.28 0.87 23.50
C PRO A 20 11.10 1.20 24.42
N SER A 21 11.28 2.04 25.43
CA SER A 21 10.22 2.46 26.35
C SER A 21 9.40 3.65 25.84
N TYR A 22 9.79 4.26 24.71
CA TYR A 22 9.07 5.41 24.18
C TYR A 22 7.67 5.05 23.68
N ASP A 23 6.75 6.01 23.81
CA ASP A 23 5.39 5.91 23.30
C ASP A 23 5.31 6.60 21.93
N PRO A 24 5.09 5.86 20.81
CA PRO A 24 5.02 6.45 19.48
C PRO A 24 3.91 7.50 19.32
N SER A 25 2.87 7.48 20.15
CA SER A 25 1.82 8.50 20.10
C SER A 25 2.30 9.89 20.53
N LYS A 26 3.41 9.97 21.29
CA LYS A 26 3.97 11.25 21.77
C LYS A 26 4.66 12.08 20.68
N ILE A 27 4.92 11.48 19.52
CA ILE A 27 5.53 12.17 18.37
C ILE A 27 4.52 12.44 17.25
N ASP A 28 3.27 11.98 17.37
CA ASP A 28 2.17 12.29 16.44
C ASP A 28 1.46 13.57 16.91
N LEU A 29 2.10 14.73 16.69
CA LEU A 29 1.61 16.02 17.18
C LEU A 29 0.63 16.69 16.21
N GLU A 30 -0.31 17.46 16.76
CA GLU A 30 -1.22 18.29 15.96
C GLU A 30 -0.45 19.35 15.15
N GLY A 31 -0.94 19.66 13.95
CA GLY A 31 -0.34 20.66 13.06
C GLY A 31 0.89 20.18 12.29
N LEU A 32 1.34 18.94 12.47
CA LEU A 32 2.36 18.35 11.62
C LEU A 32 1.76 17.89 10.29
N GLU A 33 2.46 18.17 9.21
CA GLU A 33 2.08 17.77 7.85
C GLU A 33 3.10 16.79 7.25
N LEU A 34 2.64 15.86 6.41
CA LEU A 34 3.50 15.03 5.56
C LEU A 34 3.55 15.57 4.13
N LEU A 35 2.42 15.44 3.41
CA LEU A 35 2.28 15.89 2.01
C LEU A 35 1.93 17.38 1.92
N GLY A 36 1.25 17.89 2.95
CA GLY A 36 0.67 19.24 2.99
C GLY A 36 -0.63 19.36 2.19
N PRO A 37 -1.44 20.40 2.43
CA PRO A 37 -2.81 20.49 1.92
C PRO A 37 -2.92 20.45 0.39
N ARG A 38 -1.93 21.03 -0.30
CA ARG A 38 -1.92 21.06 -1.78
C ARG A 38 -1.76 19.67 -2.40
N GLN A 39 -0.89 18.83 -1.84
CA GLN A 39 -0.69 17.48 -2.36
C GLN A 39 -1.82 16.54 -1.95
N GLU A 40 -2.37 16.69 -0.74
CA GLU A 40 -3.55 15.94 -0.32
C GLU A 40 -4.75 16.25 -1.24
N LYS A 41 -5.01 17.54 -1.53
CA LYS A 41 -6.04 17.95 -2.48
C LYS A 41 -5.81 17.40 -3.89
N PHE A 42 -4.57 17.41 -4.36
CA PHE A 42 -4.23 16.78 -5.65
C PHE A 42 -4.55 15.28 -5.64
N LEU A 43 -4.21 14.55 -4.57
CA LEU A 43 -4.50 13.13 -4.46
C LEU A 43 -6.01 12.86 -4.42
N GLU A 44 -6.78 13.69 -3.73
CA GLU A 44 -8.25 13.63 -3.72
C GLU A 44 -8.80 13.72 -5.15
N GLU A 45 -8.47 14.78 -5.88
CA GLU A 45 -8.90 14.99 -7.27
C GLU A 45 -8.40 13.88 -8.21
N TRP A 46 -7.12 13.49 -8.07
CA TRP A 46 -6.50 12.43 -8.86
C TRP A 46 -7.15 11.07 -8.63
N THR A 47 -7.72 10.78 -7.45
CA THR A 47 -8.42 9.50 -7.24
C THR A 47 -9.65 9.35 -8.12
N GLU A 48 -10.28 10.47 -8.49
CA GLU A 48 -11.50 10.53 -9.28
C GLU A 48 -11.26 10.53 -10.80
N ASP A 49 -10.14 11.08 -11.24
CA ASP A 49 -9.78 11.15 -12.67
C ASP A 49 -9.06 9.87 -13.15
N TRP A 50 -9.73 9.10 -13.99
CA TRP A 50 -9.17 7.90 -14.62
C TRP A 50 -8.92 8.07 -16.13
N THR A 51 -8.79 9.30 -16.61
CA THR A 51 -8.43 9.59 -17.99
C THR A 51 -7.17 8.80 -18.38
N ASP A 52 -7.26 8.08 -19.50
CA ASP A 52 -6.20 7.21 -20.05
C ASP A 52 -5.61 6.18 -19.09
N SER A 53 -6.35 5.87 -18.00
CA SER A 53 -5.87 5.04 -16.90
C SER A 53 -6.74 3.83 -16.66
N ASP A 54 -6.10 2.66 -16.64
CA ASP A 54 -6.70 1.39 -16.23
C ASP A 54 -6.37 1.04 -14.79
N MET A 55 -5.15 1.30 -14.37
CA MET A 55 -4.62 0.99 -13.05
C MET A 55 -3.74 2.16 -12.62
N LYS A 56 -3.62 2.38 -11.32
CA LYS A 56 -2.92 3.52 -10.76
C LYS A 56 -1.79 3.10 -9.82
N CYS A 57 -0.77 3.93 -9.73
CA CYS A 57 0.27 3.80 -8.71
C CYS A 57 0.70 5.19 -8.23
N VAL A 58 1.22 5.24 -7.01
CA VAL A 58 1.84 6.43 -6.42
C VAL A 58 3.33 6.19 -6.29
N LEU A 59 4.11 7.19 -6.65
CA LEU A 59 5.56 7.21 -6.46
C LEU A 59 5.90 8.19 -5.33
N SER A 60 6.78 7.78 -4.42
CA SER A 60 7.40 8.69 -3.46
C SER A 60 8.87 8.35 -3.28
N GLN A 61 9.59 9.24 -2.59
CA GLN A 61 11.00 9.03 -2.26
C GLN A 61 11.16 7.80 -1.36
N THR A 62 10.32 7.69 -0.32
CA THR A 62 10.44 6.70 0.76
C THR A 62 9.10 6.07 1.16
N ALA A 63 9.16 4.98 1.92
CA ALA A 63 8.02 4.15 2.32
C ALA A 63 7.10 4.86 3.33
N PHE A 64 5.78 4.61 3.26
CA PHE A 64 4.80 5.06 4.28
C PHE A 64 4.84 4.22 5.58
N CYS A 65 6.03 3.75 5.94
CA CYS A 65 6.32 2.99 7.16
C CYS A 65 7.84 2.86 7.34
N GLY A 66 8.28 2.65 8.57
CA GLY A 66 9.64 2.23 8.91
C GLY A 66 9.79 0.71 8.80
N ALA A 67 9.62 0.15 7.60
CA ALA A 67 9.74 -1.31 7.38
C ALA A 67 11.17 -1.84 7.52
N VAL A 68 12.15 -0.97 7.79
CA VAL A 68 13.57 -1.29 7.83
C VAL A 68 14.18 -0.64 9.06
N HIS A 69 14.66 -1.46 9.99
CA HIS A 69 15.00 -1.02 11.36
C HIS A 69 16.39 -1.51 11.80
N MET A 70 17.24 -1.96 10.89
CA MET A 70 18.66 -2.22 11.14
C MET A 70 19.52 -1.48 10.13
N HIS A 71 20.42 -0.63 10.63
CA HIS A 71 21.15 0.36 9.83
C HIS A 71 22.65 0.13 9.89
N GLY A 72 23.29 -0.01 8.72
CA GLY A 72 24.75 -0.09 8.58
C GLY A 72 25.37 -1.41 9.06
N SER A 73 24.75 -2.10 10.02
CA SER A 73 25.09 -3.46 10.42
C SER A 73 23.87 -4.24 10.87
N ARG A 74 23.92 -5.57 10.72
CA ARG A 74 22.84 -6.50 11.10
C ARG A 74 22.47 -6.42 12.60
N ASN A 75 23.38 -5.96 13.46
CA ASN A 75 23.14 -5.89 14.91
C ASN A 75 22.86 -4.46 15.40
N SER A 76 22.84 -3.45 14.51
CA SER A 76 22.54 -2.07 14.87
C SER A 76 21.07 -1.78 14.56
N ARG A 77 20.22 -2.09 15.54
CA ARG A 77 18.79 -1.81 15.48
C ARG A 77 18.52 -0.32 15.74
N LEU A 78 17.83 0.32 14.80
CA LEU A 78 17.20 1.63 14.97
C LEU A 78 15.71 1.37 15.20
N LEU A 79 15.19 1.74 16.37
CA LEU A 79 13.81 1.43 16.73
C LEU A 79 12.84 2.14 15.79
N ALA A 80 13.02 3.45 15.57
CA ALA A 80 12.28 4.18 14.55
C ALA A 80 13.15 5.19 13.80
N ASP A 81 12.94 5.21 12.48
CA ASP A 81 13.46 6.17 11.53
C ASP A 81 12.32 7.11 11.11
N LEU A 82 12.38 8.37 11.54
CA LEU A 82 11.39 9.38 11.18
C LEU A 82 11.66 9.99 9.80
N ASP A 83 12.77 9.65 9.15
CA ASP A 83 13.09 10.01 7.77
C ASP A 83 12.43 9.04 6.77
N CYS A 84 11.19 8.66 7.07
CA CYS A 84 10.31 7.92 6.18
C CYS A 84 8.93 8.58 6.16
N ASN A 85 8.10 8.21 5.18
CA ASN A 85 6.72 8.70 5.11
C ASN A 85 5.80 8.04 6.16
N GLY A 86 6.35 7.24 7.08
CA GLY A 86 5.63 6.69 8.24
C GLY A 86 5.40 7.71 9.37
N TRP A 87 6.11 8.83 9.36
CA TRP A 87 5.95 9.94 10.32
C TRP A 87 5.70 11.27 9.58
N PRO A 88 4.87 12.19 10.09
CA PRO A 88 3.98 12.04 11.25
C PRO A 88 2.85 11.05 10.96
N GLN A 89 2.46 10.26 11.96
CA GLN A 89 1.65 9.08 11.73
C GLN A 89 0.22 9.40 11.27
N THR A 90 -0.40 10.46 11.79
CA THR A 90 -1.76 10.88 11.36
C THR A 90 -1.79 11.33 9.89
N PRO A 91 -0.95 12.27 9.43
CA PRO A 91 -0.82 12.60 8.01
C PRO A 91 -0.44 11.40 7.12
N SER A 92 0.43 10.50 7.59
CA SER A 92 0.78 9.28 6.87
C SER A 92 -0.42 8.38 6.60
N ARG A 93 -1.23 8.10 7.64
CA ARG A 93 -2.49 7.35 7.50
C ARG A 93 -3.49 8.04 6.58
N ARG A 94 -3.56 9.38 6.62
CA ARG A 94 -4.41 10.17 5.71
C ARG A 94 -3.99 9.97 4.25
N ALA A 95 -2.70 10.05 3.96
CA ALA A 95 -2.16 9.79 2.62
C ALA A 95 -2.47 8.36 2.14
N LEU A 96 -2.25 7.35 3.00
CA LEU A 96 -2.59 5.96 2.69
C LEU A 96 -4.10 5.77 2.42
N ALA A 97 -4.96 6.46 3.16
CA ALA A 97 -6.40 6.44 2.94
C ALA A 97 -6.79 7.03 1.58
N LEU A 98 -6.15 8.12 1.13
CA LEU A 98 -6.34 8.67 -0.21
C LEU A 98 -5.86 7.69 -1.29
N ILE A 99 -4.67 7.11 -1.15
CA ILE A 99 -4.14 6.10 -2.09
C ILE A 99 -5.08 4.89 -2.22
N ARG A 100 -5.64 4.43 -1.09
CA ARG A 100 -6.62 3.33 -1.04
C ARG A 100 -7.87 3.63 -1.86
N LYS A 101 -8.36 4.88 -1.88
CA LYS A 101 -9.56 5.28 -2.66
C LYS A 101 -9.39 5.07 -4.17
N ALA A 102 -8.16 5.07 -4.67
CA ALA A 102 -7.85 4.76 -6.07
C ALA A 102 -7.47 3.29 -6.32
N ARG A 103 -7.43 2.45 -5.26
CA ARG A 103 -6.88 1.09 -5.28
C ARG A 103 -5.48 1.04 -5.92
N ALA A 104 -4.69 2.09 -5.68
CA ALA A 104 -3.37 2.25 -6.23
C ALA A 104 -2.33 1.50 -5.38
N VAL A 105 -1.29 0.99 -6.04
CA VAL A 105 -0.08 0.51 -5.35
C VAL A 105 0.85 1.68 -5.06
N HIS A 106 1.69 1.54 -4.05
CA HIS A 106 2.74 2.49 -3.72
C HIS A 106 4.12 1.95 -4.12
N LEU A 107 4.92 2.74 -4.83
CA LEU A 107 6.30 2.41 -5.19
C LEU A 107 7.25 3.47 -4.64
N CYS A 108 8.37 3.05 -4.07
CA CYS A 108 9.39 3.97 -3.53
C CYS A 108 10.79 3.35 -3.51
N GLY A 109 11.78 4.12 -3.05
CA GLY A 109 13.15 3.69 -2.83
C GLY A 109 13.63 4.07 -1.43
N ASP A 110 14.80 4.73 -1.35
CA ASP A 110 15.41 5.30 -0.14
C ASP A 110 15.89 4.29 0.92
N GLN A 111 15.11 3.25 1.22
CA GLN A 111 15.35 2.36 2.36
C GLN A 111 16.42 1.29 2.12
N HIS A 112 17.08 1.26 0.95
CA HIS A 112 18.21 0.38 0.61
C HIS A 112 18.02 -1.14 0.92
N LEU A 113 16.78 -1.56 1.12
CA LEU A 113 16.34 -2.92 1.34
C LEU A 113 15.05 -3.10 0.56
N ALA A 114 15.02 -4.08 -0.34
CA ALA A 114 13.78 -4.37 -1.05
C ALA A 114 12.77 -4.97 -0.08
N VAL A 115 11.58 -4.38 -0.02
CA VAL A 115 10.46 -4.91 0.78
C VAL A 115 9.15 -4.76 0.04
N VAL A 116 8.27 -5.74 0.19
CA VAL A 116 6.84 -5.62 -0.14
C VAL A 116 6.06 -5.66 1.16
N VAL A 117 5.28 -4.62 1.41
CA VAL A 117 4.43 -4.51 2.60
C VAL A 117 2.99 -4.26 2.18
N LYS A 118 2.06 -4.77 2.97
CA LYS A 118 0.66 -4.33 2.96
C LYS A 118 0.49 -3.31 4.08
N HIS A 119 0.15 -2.08 3.76
CA HIS A 119 -0.06 -1.05 4.78
C HIS A 119 -1.37 -1.30 5.54
N GLY A 120 -1.38 -0.93 6.82
CA GLY A 120 -2.58 -0.83 7.63
C GLY A 120 -2.83 0.61 8.09
N ILE A 121 -4.06 1.07 7.90
CA ILE A 121 -4.58 2.38 8.30
C ILE A 121 -5.29 2.21 9.65
N ASP A 122 -6.42 1.51 9.66
CA ASP A 122 -7.20 1.23 10.87
C ASP A 122 -6.82 -0.15 11.43
N GLN A 123 -6.75 -1.16 10.56
CA GLN A 123 -6.37 -2.53 10.86
C GLN A 123 -5.17 -2.98 10.02
N HIS A 124 -4.56 -4.10 10.37
CA HIS A 124 -3.54 -4.71 9.51
C HIS A 124 -4.12 -5.05 8.14
N GLY A 125 -3.40 -4.64 7.11
CA GLY A 125 -3.70 -4.99 5.73
C GLY A 125 -4.96 -4.39 5.11
N ASP A 126 -5.55 -3.34 5.69
CA ASP A 126 -6.71 -2.64 5.14
C ASP A 126 -6.32 -1.49 4.17
N GLY A 127 -5.03 -1.23 3.99
CA GLY A 127 -4.45 -0.22 3.10
C GLY A 127 -3.81 -0.80 1.84
N PRO A 128 -3.14 0.06 1.04
CA PRO A 128 -2.50 -0.33 -0.20
C PRO A 128 -1.26 -1.20 0.02
N PHE A 129 -0.85 -1.94 -1.01
CA PHE A 129 0.47 -2.55 -1.05
C PHE A 129 1.53 -1.52 -1.42
N GLY A 130 2.65 -1.56 -0.71
CA GLY A 130 3.87 -0.81 -1.00
C GLY A 130 4.98 -1.74 -1.48
N PHE A 131 5.73 -1.34 -2.51
CA PHE A 131 6.98 -1.98 -2.93
C PHE A 131 8.11 -0.96 -2.89
N THR A 132 9.03 -1.18 -1.95
CA THR A 132 10.29 -0.45 -1.90
C THR A 132 11.32 -1.21 -2.72
N GLY A 133 11.84 -0.58 -3.78
CA GLY A 133 12.87 -1.19 -4.62
C GLY A 133 14.22 -1.28 -3.89
N PRO A 134 15.08 -2.25 -4.26
CA PRO A 134 16.45 -2.29 -3.75
C PRO A 134 17.25 -1.08 -4.27
N ALA A 135 18.33 -0.72 -3.57
CA ALA A 135 19.33 0.16 -4.16
C ALA A 135 20.03 -0.57 -5.33
N LEU A 136 20.37 0.17 -6.40
CA LEU A 136 21.14 -0.38 -7.53
C LEU A 136 22.54 -0.87 -7.11
N VAL A 137 23.09 -0.23 -6.09
CA VAL A 137 24.37 -0.57 -5.45
C VAL A 137 24.23 -0.27 -3.96
N ASN A 138 24.49 -1.26 -3.10
CA ASN A 138 24.40 -1.08 -1.65
C ASN A 138 25.75 -1.33 -0.95
N THR A 139 26.66 -0.36 -1.05
CA THR A 139 28.03 -0.47 -0.52
C THR A 139 28.23 0.09 0.88
N ILE A 140 27.36 1.00 1.33
CA ILE A 140 27.57 1.80 2.55
C ILE A 140 26.42 1.62 3.56
N TYR A 141 25.18 1.57 3.08
CA TYR A 141 23.98 1.59 3.91
C TYR A 141 23.22 0.26 3.83
N GLY A 142 23.95 -0.83 4.08
CA GLY A 142 23.33 -2.14 4.29
C GLY A 142 22.22 -2.03 5.32
N ARG A 143 21.04 -2.53 5.00
CA ARG A 143 19.89 -2.53 5.90
C ARG A 143 19.24 -3.92 5.91
N TRP A 144 18.57 -4.26 7.00
CA TRP A 144 17.96 -5.58 7.21
C TRP A 144 16.57 -5.46 7.83
N TRP A 145 15.78 -6.52 7.66
CA TRP A 145 14.52 -6.79 8.33
C TRP A 145 14.61 -8.09 9.13
N HIS A 146 14.28 -8.02 10.42
CA HIS A 146 13.87 -9.17 11.24
C HIS A 146 13.22 -8.68 12.54
N PRO A 147 12.14 -9.29 13.02
CA PRO A 147 11.55 -8.96 14.31
C PRO A 147 12.52 -9.31 15.44
N GLU A 148 12.29 -8.73 16.63
CA GLU A 148 13.18 -8.90 17.78
C GLU A 148 13.21 -10.35 18.29
N ASP A 149 12.08 -11.04 18.23
CA ASP A 149 11.96 -12.44 18.65
C ASP A 149 12.27 -13.45 17.53
N GLU A 150 12.64 -12.94 16.34
CA GLU A 150 12.93 -13.71 15.13
C GLU A 150 11.82 -14.70 14.72
N LYS A 151 10.55 -14.40 15.04
CA LYS A 151 9.39 -15.22 14.66
C LYS A 151 8.58 -14.59 13.54
N PRO A 152 7.79 -15.38 12.79
CA PRO A 152 6.76 -14.82 11.92
C PRO A 152 5.74 -14.02 12.74
N GLY A 153 5.20 -12.97 12.12
CA GLY A 153 4.06 -12.25 12.68
C GLY A 153 2.77 -13.07 12.52
N PRO A 154 1.66 -12.66 13.15
CA PRO A 154 0.35 -13.23 12.85
C PRO A 154 0.05 -13.20 11.34
N ASN A 155 -0.73 -14.16 10.86
CA ASN A 155 -1.10 -14.29 9.45
C ASN A 155 0.13 -14.23 8.50
N PRO A 156 1.16 -15.07 8.70
CA PRO A 156 2.32 -15.09 7.81
C PRO A 156 1.92 -15.48 6.39
N ILE A 157 2.74 -15.11 5.41
CA ILE A 157 2.50 -15.50 4.02
C ILE A 157 2.63 -17.03 3.92
N PRO A 158 1.56 -17.75 3.52
CA PRO A 158 1.60 -19.21 3.42
C PRO A 158 2.72 -19.66 2.49
N GLU A 159 3.46 -20.70 2.90
CA GLU A 159 4.53 -21.33 2.11
C GLU A 159 5.66 -20.36 1.69
N SER A 160 5.77 -19.21 2.36
CA SER A 160 6.85 -18.26 2.08
C SER A 160 8.22 -18.86 2.44
N PRO A 161 9.25 -18.68 1.59
CA PRO A 161 10.62 -19.04 1.94
C PRO A 161 11.24 -18.09 2.98
N LEU A 162 10.53 -17.01 3.34
CA LEU A 162 10.99 -15.98 4.26
C LEU A 162 10.39 -16.20 5.66
N PRO A 163 11.21 -16.37 6.71
CA PRO A 163 10.72 -16.74 8.05
C PRO A 163 9.96 -15.62 8.78
N TRP A 164 10.13 -14.36 8.36
CA TRP A 164 9.63 -13.19 9.10
C TRP A 164 8.55 -12.41 8.33
N THR A 165 7.65 -13.14 7.68
CA THR A 165 6.44 -12.56 7.08
C THR A 165 5.30 -12.50 8.10
N GLY A 166 4.25 -11.73 7.79
CA GLY A 166 3.07 -11.57 8.65
C GLY A 166 2.90 -10.14 9.17
N GLU A 167 2.01 -9.99 10.15
CA GLU A 167 1.58 -8.71 10.70
C GLU A 167 2.51 -8.19 11.80
N PHE A 168 2.94 -6.94 11.68
CA PHE A 168 3.83 -6.27 12.62
C PHE A 168 3.43 -4.81 12.82
N LYS A 169 4.04 -4.17 13.81
CA LYS A 169 4.09 -2.71 13.89
C LYS A 169 5.53 -2.28 13.68
N ASP A 170 5.75 -1.22 12.90
CA ASP A 170 7.05 -0.55 12.88
C ASP A 170 7.29 0.21 14.20
N GLY A 171 8.47 0.78 14.38
CA GLY A 171 8.78 1.56 15.59
C GLY A 171 7.82 2.73 15.81
N LEU A 172 7.30 3.33 14.74
CA LEU A 172 6.34 4.44 14.79
C LEU A 172 4.91 4.00 15.16
N GLY A 173 4.69 2.68 15.33
CA GLY A 173 3.40 2.08 15.62
C GLY A 173 2.51 1.87 14.40
N ASN A 174 3.00 2.12 13.19
CA ASN A 174 2.26 1.88 11.95
C ASN A 174 2.07 0.39 11.73
N LYS A 175 0.88 -0.01 11.31
CA LYS A 175 0.54 -1.40 11.03
C LYS A 175 1.09 -1.78 9.66
N ILE A 176 1.89 -2.83 9.59
CA ILE A 176 2.41 -3.39 8.34
C ILE A 176 2.16 -4.90 8.32
N SER A 177 1.82 -5.46 7.16
CA SER A 177 1.97 -6.89 6.91
C SER A 177 3.14 -7.09 5.97
N MET A 178 4.22 -7.68 6.47
CA MET A 178 5.43 -7.95 5.70
C MET A 178 5.16 -9.14 4.76
N VAL A 179 5.28 -8.89 3.45
CA VAL A 179 5.02 -9.88 2.39
C VAL A 179 6.32 -10.49 1.90
N ALA A 180 7.31 -9.65 1.60
CA ALA A 180 8.63 -10.07 1.14
C ALA A 180 9.71 -9.06 1.55
N TYR A 181 10.93 -9.54 1.75
CA TYR A 181 12.11 -8.72 2.06
C TYR A 181 13.39 -9.38 1.54
N ALA A 182 14.40 -8.60 1.15
CA ALA A 182 15.65 -9.11 0.58
C ALA A 182 16.87 -8.78 1.47
N ASN A 183 17.05 -9.50 2.56
CA ASN A 183 18.19 -9.25 3.46
C ASN A 183 19.53 -9.60 2.81
N PRO A 184 20.56 -8.73 2.92
CA PRO A 184 21.90 -9.09 2.47
C PRO A 184 22.53 -10.18 3.34
N GLU A 185 23.14 -11.18 2.70
CA GLU A 185 23.93 -12.21 3.38
C GLU A 185 25.28 -11.65 3.85
N ASN A 186 25.95 -10.88 2.98
CA ASN A 186 27.27 -10.33 3.25
C ASN A 186 27.50 -9.05 2.43
N ILE A 187 27.43 -7.89 3.10
CA ILE A 187 27.62 -6.58 2.45
C ILE A 187 29.04 -6.35 1.91
N LYS A 188 30.04 -7.13 2.35
CA LYS A 188 31.41 -7.02 1.84
C LYS A 188 31.57 -7.68 0.47
N ASP A 189 30.74 -8.68 0.16
CA ASP A 189 30.72 -9.37 -1.13
C ASP A 189 29.70 -8.69 -2.05
N GLU A 190 30.15 -8.17 -3.19
CA GLU A 190 29.28 -7.46 -4.12
C GLU A 190 28.10 -8.29 -4.63
N LYS A 191 28.22 -9.62 -4.67
CA LYS A 191 27.14 -10.51 -5.13
C LYS A 191 26.10 -10.81 -4.04
N LYS A 192 26.36 -10.37 -2.81
CA LYS A 192 25.57 -10.73 -1.60
C LYS A 192 25.07 -9.51 -0.82
N ARG A 193 25.10 -8.32 -1.44
CA ARG A 193 24.65 -7.03 -0.89
C ARG A 193 23.14 -6.81 -0.94
N ALA A 194 22.41 -7.74 -1.56
CA ALA A 194 20.98 -7.58 -1.85
C ALA A 194 20.65 -6.28 -2.59
N ASP A 195 21.60 -5.78 -3.40
CA ASP A 195 21.38 -4.71 -4.35
C ASP A 195 20.87 -5.26 -5.69
N GLY A 196 20.31 -4.37 -6.50
CA GLY A 196 19.72 -4.74 -7.78
C GLY A 196 18.59 -3.81 -8.21
N PHE A 197 17.53 -4.36 -8.78
CA PHE A 197 16.43 -3.56 -9.31
C PHE A 197 15.07 -4.23 -9.12
N GLY A 198 14.03 -3.39 -9.00
CA GLY A 198 12.64 -3.81 -8.95
C GLY A 198 11.90 -3.52 -10.25
N ILE A 199 10.90 -4.34 -10.58
CA ILE A 199 9.96 -4.08 -11.68
C ILE A 199 8.52 -4.24 -11.14
N ALA A 200 7.65 -3.27 -11.42
CA ALA A 200 6.20 -3.42 -11.22
C ALA A 200 5.51 -3.58 -12.57
N ARG A 201 4.95 -4.77 -12.85
CA ARG A 201 4.21 -5.05 -14.09
C ARG A 201 2.71 -4.94 -13.85
N PHE A 202 2.07 -4.04 -14.59
CA PHE A 202 0.61 -3.85 -14.55
C PHE A 202 -0.05 -4.68 -15.66
N LYS A 203 -0.67 -5.80 -15.29
CA LYS A 203 -1.41 -6.68 -16.19
C LYS A 203 -2.85 -6.19 -16.32
N LYS A 204 -3.05 -5.14 -17.12
CA LYS A 204 -4.35 -4.46 -17.30
C LYS A 204 -5.53 -5.40 -17.59
N LYS A 205 -5.30 -6.45 -18.41
CA LYS A 205 -6.33 -7.44 -18.77
C LYS A 205 -6.85 -8.24 -17.58
N THR A 206 -5.97 -8.62 -16.64
CA THR A 206 -6.30 -9.42 -15.45
C THR A 206 -6.46 -8.59 -14.19
N ARG A 207 -6.17 -7.28 -14.24
CA ARG A 207 -6.16 -6.35 -13.10
C ARG A 207 -5.18 -6.78 -12.00
N GLU A 208 -4.07 -7.39 -12.39
CA GLU A 208 -2.99 -7.80 -11.50
C GLU A 208 -1.80 -6.84 -11.56
N VAL A 209 -1.14 -6.65 -10.41
CA VAL A 209 0.19 -6.05 -10.35
C VAL A 209 1.17 -7.13 -9.91
N VAL A 210 2.27 -7.28 -10.65
CA VAL A 210 3.37 -8.19 -10.29
C VAL A 210 4.58 -7.36 -9.91
N PHE A 211 5.03 -7.49 -8.67
CA PHE A 211 6.32 -6.97 -8.23
C PHE A 211 7.37 -8.03 -8.45
N GLU A 212 8.45 -7.65 -9.12
CA GLU A 212 9.65 -8.45 -9.33
C GLU A 212 10.82 -7.76 -8.65
N CYS A 213 11.75 -8.53 -8.10
CA CYS A 213 12.94 -7.99 -7.45
C CYS A 213 14.16 -8.86 -7.78
N TRP A 214 15.13 -8.26 -8.47
CA TRP A 214 16.23 -8.96 -9.10
C TRP A 214 17.56 -8.55 -8.45
N PRO A 215 18.40 -9.51 -8.02
CA PRO A 215 19.78 -9.22 -7.66
C PRO A 215 20.53 -8.58 -8.82
N ARG A 216 21.43 -7.64 -8.50
CA ARG A 216 22.23 -6.88 -9.49
C ARG A 216 22.92 -7.75 -10.53
N PHE A 217 23.46 -8.89 -10.10
CA PHE A 217 24.24 -9.81 -10.94
C PHE A 217 23.45 -11.05 -11.40
N SER A 218 22.13 -11.03 -11.25
CA SER A 218 21.26 -12.12 -11.72
C SER A 218 21.22 -12.18 -13.26
N ASP A 219 21.09 -13.39 -13.80
CA ASP A 219 20.73 -13.59 -15.20
C ASP A 219 19.21 -13.65 -15.34
N VAL A 220 18.59 -12.60 -15.87
CA VAL A 220 17.12 -12.53 -16.01
C VAL A 220 16.55 -13.62 -16.92
N ARG A 221 17.37 -14.26 -17.76
CA ARG A 221 16.96 -15.37 -18.64
C ARG A 221 16.65 -16.65 -17.87
N ASP A 222 17.15 -16.76 -16.64
CA ASP A 222 16.82 -17.86 -15.73
C ASP A 222 15.38 -17.76 -15.19
N GLY A 223 14.67 -16.66 -15.44
CA GLY A 223 13.28 -16.48 -15.02
C GLY A 223 13.13 -16.31 -13.51
N ASN A 224 11.96 -16.66 -12.97
CA ASN A 224 11.59 -16.33 -11.58
C ASN A 224 12.55 -16.86 -10.52
N LYS A 225 13.24 -17.99 -10.76
CA LYS A 225 14.21 -18.56 -9.81
C LYS A 225 15.45 -17.67 -9.56
N ALA A 226 15.70 -16.70 -10.44
CA ALA A 226 16.82 -15.77 -10.33
C ALA A 226 16.49 -14.50 -9.52
N GLN A 227 15.23 -14.31 -9.12
CA GLN A 227 14.80 -13.22 -8.25
C GLN A 227 15.20 -13.49 -6.79
N PHE A 228 15.11 -12.47 -5.93
CA PHE A 228 15.24 -12.69 -4.50
C PHE A 228 14.15 -13.62 -3.96
N PRO A 229 14.42 -14.44 -2.92
CA PRO A 229 13.41 -15.28 -2.29
C PRO A 229 12.17 -14.47 -1.87
N GLY A 230 10.98 -15.00 -2.14
CA GLY A 230 9.70 -14.31 -1.89
C GLY A 230 9.17 -13.52 -3.10
N TRP A 231 9.96 -13.34 -4.16
CA TRP A 231 9.51 -12.76 -5.43
C TRP A 231 9.40 -13.81 -6.54
N PRO A 232 8.55 -13.58 -7.57
CA PRO A 232 7.68 -12.42 -7.75
C PRO A 232 6.45 -12.43 -6.82
N VAL A 233 6.00 -11.24 -6.42
CA VAL A 233 4.77 -11.05 -5.65
C VAL A 233 3.66 -10.58 -6.59
N THR A 234 2.57 -11.34 -6.71
CA THR A 234 1.41 -10.98 -7.53
C THR A 234 0.23 -10.60 -6.66
N ILE A 235 -0.38 -9.45 -6.93
CA ILE A 235 -1.57 -8.96 -6.21
C ILE A 235 -2.68 -8.57 -7.17
N GLN A 236 -3.93 -8.73 -6.75
CA GLN A 236 -5.08 -8.18 -7.43
C GLN A 236 -5.22 -6.69 -7.10
N GLN A 237 -5.58 -5.86 -8.07
CA GLN A 237 -5.76 -4.41 -7.88
C GLN A 237 -6.70 -4.09 -6.71
N GLU A 238 -7.81 -4.81 -6.62
CA GLU A 238 -8.81 -4.62 -5.56
C GLU A 238 -8.29 -4.89 -4.16
N ALA A 239 -7.20 -5.65 -4.04
CA ALA A 239 -6.58 -5.93 -2.77
C ALA A 239 -5.90 -4.69 -2.17
N ASN A 240 -5.65 -3.62 -2.95
CA ASN A 240 -5.17 -2.34 -2.39
C ASN A 240 -6.21 -1.61 -1.52
N ASP A 241 -7.45 -2.09 -1.49
CA ASP A 241 -8.43 -1.78 -0.45
C ASP A 241 -8.74 -3.07 0.30
N GLY A 242 -7.98 -3.35 1.36
CA GLY A 242 -8.10 -4.60 2.10
C GLY A 242 -9.22 -4.62 3.13
N ARG A 243 -10.04 -3.57 3.22
CA ARG A 243 -11.21 -3.56 4.09
C ARG A 243 -12.14 -4.71 3.71
N LYS A 244 -12.68 -5.38 4.73
CA LYS A 244 -13.65 -6.46 4.56
C LYS A 244 -15.01 -5.85 4.21
N ALA A 245 -15.55 -6.21 3.04
CA ALA A 245 -16.89 -5.81 2.66
C ALA A 245 -17.90 -6.37 3.66
N ILE A 246 -18.88 -5.56 4.07
CA ILE A 246 -20.01 -6.04 4.88
C ILE A 246 -21.27 -6.28 4.03
N ALA A 247 -21.32 -5.62 2.86
CA ALA A 247 -22.39 -5.72 1.87
C ALA A 247 -21.86 -5.31 0.49
N TYR A 248 -22.71 -5.42 -0.53
CA TYR A 248 -22.42 -5.01 -1.91
C TYR A 248 -23.57 -4.17 -2.46
N LEU A 249 -23.27 -3.20 -3.32
CA LEU A 249 -24.32 -2.56 -4.12
C LEU A 249 -24.75 -3.52 -5.26
N PRO A 250 -25.87 -3.24 -5.97
CA PRO A 250 -26.25 -3.99 -7.15
C PRO A 250 -25.10 -4.11 -8.16
N GLU A 251 -25.10 -5.17 -8.97
CA GLU A 251 -24.20 -5.25 -10.11
C GLU A 251 -24.62 -4.22 -11.16
N TYR A 252 -23.67 -3.43 -11.66
CA TYR A 252 -23.88 -2.49 -12.75
C TYR A 252 -23.22 -3.05 -14.01
N ARG A 253 -23.99 -3.13 -15.11
CA ARG A 253 -23.51 -3.58 -16.42
C ARG A 253 -23.67 -2.45 -17.44
N PHE A 254 -22.58 -2.11 -18.12
CA PHE A 254 -22.57 -1.00 -19.08
C PHE A 254 -23.02 -1.49 -20.46
N ARG A 255 -24.04 -0.85 -21.04
CA ARG A 255 -24.67 -1.29 -22.30
C ARG A 255 -23.71 -1.35 -23.49
N ASP A 256 -22.68 -0.51 -23.49
CA ASP A 256 -21.66 -0.49 -24.53
C ASP A 256 -20.56 -1.55 -24.35
N GLY A 257 -20.63 -2.35 -23.27
CA GLY A 257 -19.68 -3.39 -22.94
C GLY A 257 -18.28 -2.88 -22.58
N ARG A 258 -18.10 -1.56 -22.41
CA ARG A 258 -16.79 -0.95 -22.12
C ARG A 258 -16.62 -0.71 -20.63
N ASP A 259 -15.38 -0.53 -20.20
CA ASP A 259 -15.07 -0.16 -18.82
C ASP A 259 -15.32 1.35 -18.59
N HIS A 260 -16.02 1.67 -17.50
CA HIS A 260 -16.41 3.01 -17.07
C HIS A 260 -15.90 3.29 -15.66
N VAL A 261 -15.77 4.55 -15.29
CA VAL A 261 -15.41 4.98 -13.94
C VAL A 261 -16.64 4.93 -13.05
N VAL A 262 -16.47 4.37 -11.86
CA VAL A 262 -17.51 4.25 -10.84
C VAL A 262 -16.98 4.80 -9.53
N GLN A 263 -17.66 5.82 -9.01
CA GLN A 263 -17.42 6.42 -7.70
C GLN A 263 -18.52 6.00 -6.74
N VAL A 264 -18.13 5.56 -5.55
CA VAL A 264 -19.04 5.16 -4.47
C VAL A 264 -18.91 6.13 -3.32
N ILE A 265 -20.04 6.73 -2.91
CA ILE A 265 -20.10 7.73 -1.84
C ILE A 265 -21.06 7.21 -0.77
N GLU A 266 -20.64 7.25 0.49
CA GLU A 266 -21.54 7.01 1.62
C GLU A 266 -22.35 8.28 1.93
N GLU A 267 -23.68 8.20 1.87
CA GLU A 267 -24.52 9.41 1.96
C GLU A 267 -24.55 10.01 3.36
N THR A 268 -24.38 9.20 4.41
CA THR A 268 -24.43 9.68 5.80
C THR A 268 -23.24 10.54 6.17
N THR A 269 -22.08 10.29 5.56
CA THR A 269 -20.82 10.99 5.82
C THR A 269 -20.43 11.94 4.70
N GLY A 270 -20.97 11.74 3.50
CA GLY A 270 -20.51 12.41 2.27
C GLY A 270 -19.15 11.89 1.79
N GLU A 271 -18.62 10.82 2.40
CA GLU A 271 -17.28 10.32 2.06
C GLU A 271 -17.30 9.57 0.73
N VAL A 272 -16.41 9.97 -0.20
CA VAL A 272 -16.01 9.12 -1.33
C VAL A 272 -15.25 7.91 -0.79
N ILE A 273 -15.89 6.74 -0.83
CA ILE A 273 -15.35 5.47 -0.32
C ILE A 273 -14.23 4.92 -1.21
N TYR A 274 -14.42 5.01 -2.53
CA TYR A 274 -13.42 4.82 -3.58
C TYR A 274 -13.97 5.25 -4.94
N THR A 275 -13.06 5.46 -5.88
CA THR A 275 -13.36 5.59 -7.31
C THR A 275 -12.51 4.59 -8.08
N THR A 276 -13.11 3.79 -8.95
CA THR A 276 -12.40 2.77 -9.74
C THR A 276 -12.97 2.66 -11.15
N ARG A 277 -12.12 2.31 -12.12
CA ARG A 277 -12.60 1.83 -13.42
C ARG A 277 -13.15 0.40 -13.27
N SER A 278 -14.30 0.14 -13.88
CA SER A 278 -14.93 -1.19 -13.96
C SER A 278 -14.07 -2.15 -14.79
N HIS A 279 -14.46 -3.42 -14.87
CA HIS A 279 -13.71 -4.43 -15.62
C HIS A 279 -14.65 -5.34 -16.39
N LYS A 280 -14.33 -5.58 -17.67
CA LYS A 280 -15.15 -6.38 -18.59
C LYS A 280 -16.58 -5.85 -18.72
N GLY A 281 -16.75 -4.53 -18.66
CA GLY A 281 -18.05 -3.89 -18.83
C GLY A 281 -19.01 -4.08 -17.65
N SER A 282 -18.53 -4.50 -16.48
CA SER A 282 -19.36 -4.53 -15.27
C SER A 282 -18.58 -4.28 -13.98
N ILE A 283 -19.32 -3.97 -12.92
CA ILE A 283 -18.79 -3.89 -11.55
C ILE A 283 -19.87 -4.19 -10.53
N ARG A 284 -19.50 -4.88 -9.46
CA ARG A 284 -20.32 -5.02 -8.25
C ARG A 284 -19.61 -4.32 -7.09
N PRO A 285 -19.97 -3.08 -6.75
CA PRO A 285 -19.26 -2.32 -5.74
C PRO A 285 -19.37 -2.97 -4.35
N LYS A 286 -18.24 -3.21 -3.70
CA LYS A 286 -18.19 -3.54 -2.27
C LYS A 286 -18.40 -2.29 -1.42
N VAL A 287 -19.10 -2.43 -0.29
CA VAL A 287 -19.32 -1.34 0.67
C VAL A 287 -19.04 -1.81 2.11
N PHE A 288 -18.81 -0.84 2.98
CA PHE A 288 -18.29 -1.05 4.34
C PHE A 288 -19.26 -0.58 5.43
N SER A 289 -20.48 -0.20 5.03
CA SER A 289 -21.59 0.17 5.91
C SER A 289 -22.91 -0.32 5.30
N ASN A 290 -23.95 -0.38 6.13
CA ASN A 290 -25.31 -0.73 5.71
C ASN A 290 -26.15 0.53 5.40
N THR A 291 -25.53 1.70 5.37
CA THR A 291 -26.18 2.98 5.07
C THR A 291 -26.41 3.10 3.56
N LYS A 292 -27.17 4.11 3.15
CA LYS A 292 -27.41 4.36 1.73
C LYS A 292 -26.19 4.98 1.08
N HIS A 293 -26.03 4.69 -0.21
CA HIS A 293 -24.91 5.15 -1.01
C HIS A 293 -25.39 5.91 -2.24
N THR A 294 -24.57 6.87 -2.66
CA THR A 294 -24.63 7.45 -3.99
C THR A 294 -23.57 6.79 -4.87
N VAL A 295 -23.95 6.39 -6.08
CA VAL A 295 -23.04 5.83 -7.08
C VAL A 295 -23.04 6.73 -8.30
N ARG A 296 -21.84 7.19 -8.70
CA ARG A 296 -21.65 8.04 -9.87
C ARG A 296 -20.85 7.30 -10.93
N PHE A 297 -21.19 7.54 -12.19
CA PHE A 297 -20.60 6.88 -13.35
C PHE A 297 -20.16 7.88 -14.41
N GLY A 298 -19.18 7.51 -15.21
CA GLY A 298 -18.85 8.19 -16.46
C GLY A 298 -17.64 7.58 -17.14
N ARG A 299 -17.26 8.12 -18.31
CA ARG A 299 -16.25 7.49 -19.16
C ARG A 299 -14.85 7.51 -18.54
N ASN A 300 -14.45 8.67 -18.04
CA ASN A 300 -13.12 8.95 -17.50
C ASN A 300 -13.17 9.62 -16.12
N LEU A 301 -14.29 10.25 -15.82
CA LEU A 301 -14.63 10.88 -14.55
C LEU A 301 -16.00 10.34 -14.11
N PRO A 302 -16.35 10.40 -12.82
CA PRO A 302 -17.67 9.99 -12.34
C PRO A 302 -18.70 11.13 -12.49
N ASP A 303 -18.91 11.64 -13.70
CA ASP A 303 -19.63 12.91 -13.96
C ASP A 303 -20.84 12.83 -14.89
N GLU A 304 -21.20 11.63 -15.38
CA GLU A 304 -22.29 11.46 -16.36
C GLU A 304 -23.61 11.04 -15.71
N ILE A 305 -23.60 9.98 -14.89
CA ILE A 305 -24.81 9.39 -14.29
C ILE A 305 -24.66 9.36 -12.77
N THR A 306 -25.73 9.69 -12.05
CA THR A 306 -25.77 9.64 -10.58
C THR A 306 -26.99 8.87 -10.11
N LEU A 307 -26.77 7.84 -9.30
CA LEU A 307 -27.81 7.08 -8.59
C LEU A 307 -27.69 7.34 -7.10
N THR A 308 -28.74 7.89 -6.50
CA THR A 308 -28.81 8.17 -5.06
C THR A 308 -29.65 7.12 -4.34
N GLN A 309 -29.57 7.09 -3.00
CA GLN A 309 -30.38 6.23 -2.13
C GLN A 309 -30.20 4.73 -2.41
N VAL A 310 -29.04 4.32 -2.96
CA VAL A 310 -28.76 2.92 -3.29
C VAL A 310 -28.55 2.14 -2.00
N GLN A 311 -29.34 1.08 -1.83
CA GLN A 311 -29.29 0.23 -0.65
C GLN A 311 -28.25 -0.89 -0.82
N PRO A 312 -27.39 -1.13 0.20
CA PRO A 312 -26.54 -2.30 0.23
C PRO A 312 -27.34 -3.61 0.28
N LEU A 313 -26.85 -4.60 -0.45
CA LEU A 313 -27.36 -5.97 -0.51
C LEU A 313 -26.46 -6.90 0.32
N PRO A 314 -27.02 -7.91 1.01
CA PRO A 314 -26.24 -8.89 1.78
C PRO A 314 -25.24 -9.67 0.90
N ILE A 315 -24.08 -10.03 1.48
CA ILE A 315 -23.03 -10.79 0.79
C ILE A 315 -23.54 -12.13 0.22
N LYS A 316 -24.45 -12.80 0.96
CA LYS A 316 -24.96 -14.14 0.64
C LYS A 316 -26.21 -14.16 -0.25
N SER A 317 -26.68 -13.03 -0.79
CA SER A 317 -27.81 -13.10 -1.72
C SER A 317 -27.36 -13.92 -2.94
N SER A 318 -27.91 -15.13 -3.09
CA SER A 318 -27.96 -15.85 -4.36
C SER A 318 -28.70 -14.93 -5.33
N LEU A 319 -27.95 -14.06 -5.99
CA LEU A 319 -28.51 -13.23 -7.04
C LEU A 319 -28.88 -14.22 -8.14
N ASN A 320 -30.17 -14.48 -8.30
CA ASN A 320 -30.67 -14.97 -9.58
C ASN A 320 -30.08 -14.04 -10.66
N ASP A 321 -29.70 -14.57 -11.82
CA ASP A 321 -28.98 -13.88 -12.92
C ASP A 321 -29.61 -12.55 -13.42
N ASN A 322 -30.75 -12.14 -12.85
CA ASN A 322 -31.54 -10.96 -13.19
C ASN A 322 -31.36 -9.75 -12.23
N HIS A 323 -30.44 -9.79 -11.26
CA HIS A 323 -30.28 -8.70 -10.28
C HIS A 323 -29.11 -7.76 -10.62
N PHE A 324 -29.13 -7.22 -11.84
CA PHE A 324 -28.21 -6.18 -12.31
C PHE A 324 -28.98 -4.94 -12.75
N ILE A 325 -28.30 -3.80 -12.73
CA ILE A 325 -28.79 -2.53 -13.26
C ILE A 325 -27.99 -2.23 -14.52
N GLU A 326 -28.67 -2.03 -15.63
CA GLU A 326 -28.03 -1.53 -16.85
C GLU A 326 -27.75 -0.04 -16.71
N ILE A 327 -26.52 0.35 -17.05
CA ILE A 327 -26.05 1.73 -17.15
C ILE A 327 -25.84 2.09 -18.62
#